data_AF-A0A928UWL0-F1
#
_entry.id   AF-A0A928UWL0-F1
#
_cell.length_a   1.000
_cell.length_b   1.000
_cell.length_c   1.000
_cell.angle_alpha   90.00
_cell.angle_beta   90.00
_cell.angle_gamma   90.00
#
_symmetry.space_group_name_H-M   'P 1'
#
loop_
_entity.id
_entity.type
_entity.pdbx_description
1 polymer ?
#
loop_
_entity_poly.entity_id
_entity_poly.type
_entity_poly.pdbx_seq_one_letter_code
_entity_poly.pdbx_strand_id
1 'polypeptide(L)' 'MCGCTLVEKHSGGGHIKYIRSDLFRPIIFQSPINPVPEFIIKNALRPLGISKEEFHLILEKKITVTKEAGKYILKDN' A
#
# COMPACT_ATOMS: atom_id res chain seq x y z
N MET A 1 2.28 -0.53 5.25
CA MET A 1 1.58 -1.13 4.09
C MET A 1 2.61 -1.31 2.99
N CYS A 2 3.09 -2.53 2.73
CA CYS A 2 3.94 -2.84 1.57
C CYS A 2 5.14 -1.88 1.33
N GLY A 3 5.86 -1.51 2.39
CA GLY A 3 6.99 -0.57 2.32
C GLY A 3 6.63 0.92 2.17
N CYS A 4 5.34 1.28 2.18
CA CYS A 4 4.86 2.65 2.21
C CYS A 4 4.89 3.23 3.63
N THR A 5 5.33 4.48 3.73
CA THR A 5 5.34 5.29 4.95
C THR A 5 4.05 6.08 5.06
N LEU A 6 3.44 6.05 6.24
CA LEU A 6 2.31 6.92 6.58
C LEU A 6 2.83 8.35 6.75
N VAL A 7 2.31 9.30 5.97
CA VAL A 7 2.74 10.71 6.03
C VAL A 7 1.74 11.56 6.76
N GLU A 8 0.46 11.31 6.52
CA GLU A 8 -0.59 12.16 7.04
C GLU A 8 -1.79 11.31 7.42
N LYS A 9 -2.29 11.55 8.63
CA LYS A 9 -3.53 10.98 9.13
C LYS A 9 -4.38 12.16 9.61
N HIS A 10 -5.26 12.67 8.75
CA HIS A 10 -6.15 13.75 9.13
C HIS A 10 -7.29 13.19 9.98
N SER A 11 -7.15 13.34 11.30
CA SER A 11 -8.14 12.88 12.29
C SER A 11 -9.52 13.54 12.15
N GLY A 12 -9.61 14.73 11.53
CA GLY A 12 -10.89 15.44 11.32
C GLY A 12 -11.54 15.25 9.95
N GLY A 13 -10.77 14.84 8.92
CA GLY A 13 -11.24 14.75 7.53
C GLY A 13 -11.38 13.32 7.02
N GLY A 14 -11.01 12.33 7.82
CA GLY A 14 -11.17 10.93 7.47
C GLY A 14 -10.33 10.49 6.28
N HIS A 15 -9.14 11.06 6.06
CA HIS A 15 -8.22 10.68 4.98
C HIS A 15 -6.87 10.25 5.54
N ILE A 16 -6.28 9.23 4.92
CA ILE A 16 -4.97 8.70 5.26
C ILE A 16 -4.12 8.70 3.98
N LYS A 17 -2.91 9.24 4.08
CA LYS A 17 -1.97 9.38 2.97
C LYS A 17 -0.70 8.57 3.22
N TYR A 18 -0.39 7.72 2.25
CA TYR A 18 0.81 6.90 2.20
C TYR A 18 1.70 7.35 1.05
N ILE A 19 3.00 7.39 1.30
CA ILE A 19 4.02 7.61 0.26
C ILE A 19 4.95 6.41 0.20
N ARG A 20 5.48 6.16 -0.99
CA ARG A 20 6.57 5.22 -1.22
C ARG A 20 7.58 5.93 -2.12
N SER A 21 8.88 5.75 -1.87
CA SER A 21 9.90 6.58 -2.52
C SER A 21 10.02 6.36 -4.03
N ASP A 22 9.51 5.25 -4.52
CA ASP A 22 9.45 4.86 -5.94
C ASP A 22 8.13 5.25 -6.61
N LEU A 23 7.13 5.72 -5.85
CA LEU A 23 5.84 6.14 -6.40
C LEU A 23 5.87 7.63 -6.75
N PHE A 24 5.47 7.96 -7.98
CA PHE A 24 5.27 9.34 -8.42
C PHE A 24 4.07 10.01 -7.73
N ARG A 25 3.09 9.24 -7.26
CA ARG A 25 1.89 9.75 -6.59
C ARG A 25 1.66 9.06 -5.25
N PRO A 26 1.23 9.81 -4.21
CA PRO A 26 0.84 9.23 -2.94
C PRO A 26 -0.42 8.37 -3.10
N ILE A 27 -0.55 7.36 -2.24
CA ILE A 27 -1.76 6.56 -2.09
C ILE A 27 -2.60 7.20 -1.01
N ILE A 28 -3.84 7.56 -1.33
CA ILE A 28 -4.76 8.23 -0.41
C ILE A 28 -6.01 7.36 -0.27
N PHE A 29 -6.44 7.10 0.96
CA PHE A 29 -7.69 6.40 1.24
C PHE A 29 -8.47 7.04 2.38
N GLN A 30 -9.78 6.79 2.40
CA GLN A 30 -10.66 7.29 3.44
C GLN A 30 -10.60 6.37 4.68
N SER A 31 -10.47 6.96 5.87
CA SER A 31 -10.30 6.27 7.15
C SER A 31 -11.58 5.69 7.79
N PRO A 32 -12.79 6.25 7.63
CA PRO A 32 -13.95 5.76 8.40
C PRO A 32 -14.63 4.54 7.76
N ILE A 33 -14.16 4.06 6.60
CA ILE A 33 -14.81 2.97 5.88
C ILE A 33 -14.21 1.63 6.33
N ASN A 34 -14.93 0.90 7.17
CA ASN A 34 -14.60 -0.46 7.58
C ASN A 34 -15.80 -1.39 7.30
N PRO A 35 -15.68 -2.37 6.39
CA PRO A 35 -14.49 -2.79 5.65
C PRO A 35 -14.16 -1.88 4.46
N VAL A 36 -12.87 -1.72 4.15
CA VAL A 36 -12.42 -0.96 2.97
C VAL A 36 -12.89 -1.69 1.71
N PRO A 37 -13.59 -1.02 0.77
CA PRO A 37 -14.06 -1.65 -0.45
C PRO A 37 -12.92 -2.17 -1.33
N GLU A 38 -13.14 -3.31 -1.99
CA GLU A 38 -12.12 -3.97 -2.81
C GLU A 38 -11.57 -3.07 -3.93
N PHE A 39 -12.42 -2.23 -4.54
CA PHE A 39 -11.99 -1.33 -5.62
C PHE A 39 -10.99 -0.26 -5.16
N ILE A 40 -11.09 0.19 -3.90
CA ILE A 40 -10.14 1.15 -3.30
C ILE A 40 -8.78 0.48 -3.15
N ILE A 41 -8.76 -0.76 -2.64
CA ILE A 41 -7.53 -1.54 -2.51
C ILE A 41 -6.92 -1.81 -3.89
N LYS A 42 -7.71 -2.26 -4.87
CA LYS A 42 -7.25 -2.45 -6.26
C LYS A 42 -6.65 -1.17 -6.84
N ASN A 43 -7.26 -0.02 -6.59
CA ASN A 43 -6.73 1.26 -7.07
C ASN A 43 -5.40 1.62 -6.39
N ALA A 44 -5.23 1.30 -5.11
CA ALA A 44 -3.97 1.50 -4.39
C ALA A 44 -2.86 0.52 -4.84
N LEU A 45 -3.22 -0.70 -5.25
CA LEU A 45 -2.27 -1.71 -5.73
C LEU A 45 -1.74 -1.44 -7.15
N ARG A 46 -2.55 -0.81 -8.02
CA ARG A 46 -2.14 -0.43 -9.38
C ARG A 46 -0.82 0.34 -9.45
N PRO A 47 -0.62 1.47 -8.74
CA PRO A 47 0.65 2.18 -8.77
C PRO A 47 1.78 1.39 -8.11
N LEU A 48 1.48 0.49 -7.18
CA LEU A 48 2.48 -0.37 -6.53
C LEU A 48 3.00 -1.49 -7.44
N GLY A 49 2.28 -1.79 -8.53
CA GLY A 49 2.59 -2.91 -9.42
C GLY A 49 2.33 -4.29 -8.80
N ILE A 50 1.46 -4.36 -7.78
CA ILE A 50 1.20 -5.57 -7.00
C ILE A 50 -0.14 -6.18 -7.44
N SER A 51 -0.16 -7.48 -7.70
CA SER A 51 -1.40 -8.21 -8.00
C SER A 51 -2.23 -8.46 -6.74
N LYS A 52 -3.52 -8.77 -6.88
CA LYS A 52 -4.38 -9.15 -5.75
C LYS A 52 -3.79 -10.34 -4.97
N GLU A 53 -3.29 -11.35 -5.69
CA GLU A 53 -2.67 -12.55 -5.11
C GLU A 53 -1.44 -12.19 -4.28
N GLU A 54 -0.51 -11.44 -4.86
CA GLU A 54 0.69 -10.92 -4.17
C GLU A 54 0.31 -10.12 -2.91
N PHE A 55 -0.75 -9.32 -2.98
CA PHE A 55 -1.25 -8.60 -1.80
C PHE A 55 -1.74 -9.54 -0.70
N HIS A 56 -2.44 -10.63 -1.04
CA HIS A 56 -2.83 -11.65 -0.08
C HIS A 56 -1.61 -12.38 0.50
N LEU A 57 -0.61 -12.71 -0.31
CA LEU A 57 0.63 -13.33 0.15
C LEU A 57 1.41 -12.43 1.11
N ILE A 58 1.43 -11.11 0.87
CA ILE A 58 1.99 -10.13 1.79
C ILE A 58 1.19 -10.07 3.10
N LEU A 59 -0.15 -10.11 3.03
CA LEU A 59 -1.01 -10.14 4.23
C LEU A 59 -0.81 -11.42 5.05
N GLU A 60 -0.63 -12.55 4.38
CA GLU A 60 -0.30 -13.85 4.98
C GLU A 60 1.16 -13.96 5.44
N LYS A 61 1.99 -12.91 5.25
CA LYS A 61 3.42 -12.86 5.57
C LYS A 61 4.27 -13.93 4.88
N LYS A 62 3.81 -14.44 3.74
CA LYS A 62 4.56 -15.36 2.87
C LYS A 62 5.58 -14.62 2.00
N ILE A 63 5.31 -13.34 1.70
CA ILE A 63 6.18 -12.48 0.90
C ILE A 63 6.49 -11.21 1.68
N THR A 64 7.74 -10.76 1.61
CA THR A 64 8.21 -9.53 2.24
C THR A 64 8.59 -8.51 1.18
N VAL A 65 8.13 -7.26 1.34
CA VAL A 65 8.52 -6.16 0.45
C VAL A 65 9.84 -5.57 0.95
N THR A 66 10.91 -5.72 0.17
CA THR A 66 12.24 -5.16 0.46
C THR A 66 12.59 -4.03 -0.50
N LYS A 67 13.38 -3.06 -0.03
CA LYS A 67 13.86 -1.94 -0.85
C LYS A 67 15.28 -2.22 -1.30
N GLU A 68 15.48 -2.37 -2.61
CA GLU A 68 16.81 -2.54 -3.23
C GLU A 68 17.00 -1.50 -4.33
N ALA A 69 18.15 -0.79 -4.29
CA ALA A 69 18.54 0.21 -5.29
C ALA A 69 17.44 1.25 -5.63
N GLY A 70 16.64 1.65 -4.63
CA GLY A 70 15.56 2.63 -4.80
C GLY A 70 14.24 2.07 -5.35
N LYS A 71 14.18 0.79 -5.70
CA LYS A 71 12.97 0.07 -6.10
C LYS A 71 12.50 -0.87 -4.99
N TYR A 72 11.19 -1.14 -4.94
CA TYR A 72 10.62 -2.11 -4.01
C TYR A 72 10.41 -3.43 -4.73
N ILE A 73 11.03 -4.48 -4.21
CA ILE A 73 11.02 -5.83 -4.78
C ILE A 73 10.27 -6.75 -3.80
N LEU A 74 9.46 -7.64 -4.35
CA LEU A 74 8.79 -8.70 -3.61
C LEU A 74 9.78 -9.85 -3.46
N LYS A 75 10.09 -10.23 -2.23
CA LYS A 75 10.90 -11.42 -1.92
C LYS A 75 10.04 -12.42 -1.20
N ASP A 76 10.09 -13.67 -1.65
CA ASP A 76 9.57 -14.80 -0.90
C ASP A 76 10.30 -14.88 0.45
N ASN A 77 9.55 -15.18 1.52
CA ASN A 77 10.04 -15.23 2.89
C ASN A 77 10.72 -16.56 3.20
#